data_AF-A0A519RP49-F1
#
_entry.id   AF-A0A519RP49-F1
#
_cell.length_a   1.000
_cell.length_b   1.000
_cell.length_c   1.000
_cell.angle_alpha   90.00
_cell.angle_beta   90.00
_cell.angle_gamma   90.00
#
_symmetry.space_group_name_H-M   'P 1'
#
loop_
_entity.id
_entity.type
_entity.pdbx_description
1 polymer ?
#
loop_
_entity_poly.entity_id
_entity_poly.type
_entity_poly.pdbx_seq_one_letter_code
_entity_poly.pdbx_strand_id
1 'polypeptide(L)'
;MTKRRLNKIRDADVTKRKFLDAIGTILTEQGFSAIRTNNIARLLGKDKNLIRYHFGSLNGLLKTYIQDKDYWKPFFERFRFSDSPDAKEIESLFIGLMQENFKVFSASEEMQKIIHWQISEASALMRSISDEREVEGEKLLKMATPYFRESGVNFKAIIALLLGGSYYMVMQHKAINGVVCGIDLNSEKDRADVLVAIEKIVEWSWQYAQEDHIDKLQSTEKMNYEFELLEELSEILLKDQGDTTTLQKLEKELKRLERVLLKQLLELSNETQISNFLQINLYRMGEICDNHFDPKRKENIVAQAILNLMDHLTSQVEPLLPDTLSLPKLFCKQQSLIYNEKWQFLKNWLQKKGIDEQLLLVMGIPFDQFTHDGKMRWHNYKYLKKYEKVFNETGEELPRDNYELMHLLIGLGFNHVRFENYCTKVFSAKMDGLGGAEAKSLLKTERTKVFQVNLHTKMVFDQDRKTVDEALAKWIDATIKGLTERPQDIQLNPLKLKTRLTAMQLALFEKTLYAHGFYDEPNLDVFSEKIACNFSTKGQDVLSAPSVKSKMYTKDISAIKPLEPMVAAVLEDLRSFLV
;
A
#
# COMPACT_ATOMS: atom_id res chain seq x y z
N MET A 1 74.18 1.13 8.47
CA MET A 1 73.05 1.62 7.65
C MET A 1 72.04 0.49 7.48
N THR A 2 70.84 0.62 8.07
CA THR A 2 69.79 -0.41 7.96
C THR A 2 68.51 0.23 7.44
N LYS A 3 68.43 0.33 6.11
CA LYS A 3 67.24 0.69 5.33
C LYS A 3 66.21 -0.44 5.48
N ARG A 4 65.30 -0.40 6.46
CA ARG A 4 64.22 -1.43 6.52
C ARG A 4 62.92 -1.09 7.26
N ARG A 5 62.53 0.19 7.40
CA ARG A 5 61.21 0.54 7.96
C ARG A 5 60.29 1.43 7.10
N LEU A 6 60.76 1.98 5.97
CA LEU A 6 59.92 2.77 5.05
C LEU A 6 59.28 1.97 3.90
N ASN A 7 59.68 0.70 3.67
CA ASN A 7 59.17 -0.10 2.54
C ASN A 7 57.93 -0.98 2.84
N LYS A 8 57.50 -1.15 4.10
CA LYS A 8 56.42 -2.10 4.44
C LYS A 8 55.00 -1.53 4.25
N ILE A 9 54.84 -0.22 4.37
CA ILE A 9 53.55 0.48 4.17
C ILE A 9 53.27 0.66 2.67
N ARG A 10 54.30 1.02 1.88
CA ARG A 10 54.23 1.10 0.41
C ARG A 10 53.81 -0.22 -0.25
N ASP A 11 54.18 -1.36 0.33
CA ASP A 11 53.83 -2.70 -0.19
C ASP A 11 52.37 -3.10 0.11
N ALA A 12 51.79 -2.58 1.19
CA ALA A 12 50.42 -2.93 1.62
C ALA A 12 49.37 -2.30 0.72
N ASP A 13 49.51 -1.01 0.38
CA ASP A 13 48.55 -0.32 -0.51
C ASP A 13 48.68 -0.80 -1.95
N VAL A 14 49.90 -1.07 -2.42
CA VAL A 14 50.14 -1.72 -3.72
C VAL A 14 49.49 -3.11 -3.74
N THR A 15 49.60 -3.87 -2.66
CA THR A 15 48.96 -5.19 -2.55
C THR A 15 47.43 -5.07 -2.54
N LYS A 16 46.87 -4.10 -1.81
CA LYS A 16 45.43 -3.81 -1.82
C LYS A 16 44.95 -3.46 -3.23
N ARG A 17 45.67 -2.59 -3.95
CA ARG A 17 45.29 -2.21 -5.31
C ARG A 17 45.30 -3.41 -6.27
N LYS A 18 46.31 -4.27 -6.19
CA LYS A 18 46.35 -5.53 -6.96
C LYS A 18 45.14 -6.43 -6.69
N PHE A 19 44.66 -6.49 -5.43
CA PHE A 19 43.43 -7.21 -5.12
C PHE A 19 42.19 -6.58 -5.77
N LEU A 20 42.07 -5.25 -5.77
CA LEU A 20 40.97 -4.55 -6.45
C LEU A 20 41.03 -4.72 -7.97
N ASP A 21 42.22 -4.59 -8.57
CA ASP A 21 42.41 -4.77 -10.01
C ASP A 21 42.05 -6.21 -10.44
N ALA A 22 42.42 -7.21 -9.65
CA ALA A 22 42.03 -8.61 -9.89
C ALA A 22 40.50 -8.83 -9.84
N ILE A 23 39.77 -8.12 -8.96
CA ILE A 23 38.31 -8.15 -8.99
C ILE A 23 37.81 -7.58 -10.32
N GLY A 24 38.37 -6.45 -10.77
CA GLY A 24 38.01 -5.84 -12.05
C GLY A 24 38.19 -6.80 -13.22
N THR A 25 39.35 -7.44 -13.34
CA THR A 25 39.62 -8.44 -14.39
C THR A 25 38.65 -9.61 -14.33
N ILE A 26 38.40 -10.19 -13.16
CA ILE A 26 37.46 -11.32 -13.02
C ILE A 26 36.04 -10.89 -13.38
N LEU A 27 35.62 -9.70 -12.93
CA LEU A 27 34.26 -9.20 -13.15
C LEU A 27 33.99 -8.92 -14.63
N THR A 28 34.94 -8.35 -15.36
CA THR A 28 34.78 -8.05 -16.79
C THR A 28 34.86 -9.31 -17.66
N GLU A 29 35.83 -10.18 -17.40
CA GLU A 29 36.09 -11.37 -18.25
C GLU A 29 35.19 -12.57 -17.92
N GLN A 30 34.89 -12.80 -16.64
CA GLN A 30 34.25 -14.04 -16.16
C GLN A 30 32.90 -13.79 -15.46
N GLY A 31 32.56 -12.53 -15.18
CA GLY A 31 31.34 -12.15 -14.46
C GLY A 31 31.43 -12.35 -12.95
N PHE A 32 30.40 -11.86 -12.25
CA PHE A 32 30.40 -11.79 -10.78
C PHE A 32 30.43 -13.18 -10.11
N SER A 33 29.85 -14.21 -10.71
CA SER A 33 29.78 -15.56 -10.14
C SER A 33 31.15 -16.27 -10.04
N ALA A 34 32.13 -15.78 -10.81
CA ALA A 34 33.52 -16.23 -10.80
C ALA A 34 34.36 -15.57 -9.70
N ILE A 35 33.82 -14.56 -9.00
CA ILE A 35 34.50 -13.88 -7.91
C ILE A 35 34.50 -14.76 -6.66
N ARG A 36 35.60 -15.51 -6.50
CA ARG A 36 35.83 -16.38 -5.34
C ARG A 36 37.22 -16.14 -4.81
N THR A 37 37.38 -16.25 -3.49
CA THR A 37 38.68 -16.09 -2.80
C THR A 37 39.81 -16.88 -3.47
N ASN A 38 39.55 -18.12 -3.88
CA ASN A 38 40.54 -18.97 -4.54
C ASN A 38 40.87 -18.49 -5.97
N ASN A 39 39.89 -17.96 -6.71
CA ASN A 39 40.11 -17.46 -8.07
C ASN A 39 40.98 -16.19 -8.06
N ILE A 40 40.70 -15.29 -7.12
CA ILE A 40 41.48 -14.05 -6.90
C ILE A 40 42.91 -14.37 -6.46
N ALA A 41 43.06 -15.28 -5.49
CA ALA A 41 44.38 -15.71 -5.00
C ALA A 41 45.23 -16.35 -6.09
N ARG A 42 44.61 -17.20 -6.93
CA ARG A 42 45.25 -17.83 -8.09
C ARG A 42 45.69 -16.81 -9.14
N LEU A 43 44.82 -15.87 -9.50
CA LEU A 43 45.13 -14.83 -10.49
C LEU A 43 46.33 -13.96 -10.06
N LEU A 44 46.45 -13.67 -8.76
CA LEU A 44 47.51 -12.83 -8.22
C LEU A 44 48.78 -13.57 -7.79
N GLY A 45 48.75 -14.90 -7.76
CA GLY A 45 49.83 -15.71 -7.18
C GLY A 45 50.08 -15.39 -5.70
N LYS A 46 49.04 -15.03 -4.95
CA LYS A 46 49.12 -14.58 -3.54
C LYS A 46 48.29 -15.48 -2.62
N ASP A 47 48.67 -15.56 -1.34
CA ASP A 47 47.90 -16.31 -0.34
C ASP A 47 46.52 -15.67 -0.12
N LYS A 48 45.46 -16.50 -0.19
CA LYS A 48 44.07 -16.13 0.12
C LYS A 48 43.89 -15.47 1.49
N ASN A 49 44.74 -15.79 2.46
CA ASN A 49 44.71 -15.19 3.79
C ASN A 49 44.96 -13.67 3.77
N LEU A 50 45.64 -13.15 2.73
CA LEU A 50 45.85 -11.71 2.56
C LEU A 50 44.54 -10.94 2.32
N ILE A 51 43.51 -11.60 1.78
CA ILE A 51 42.18 -10.99 1.65
C ILE A 51 41.59 -10.74 3.04
N ARG A 52 41.65 -11.73 3.94
CA ARG A 52 41.21 -11.56 5.33
C ARG A 52 42.06 -10.51 6.07
N TYR A 53 43.36 -10.48 5.83
CA TYR A 53 44.26 -9.51 6.47
C TYR A 53 43.99 -8.06 6.06
N HIS A 54 43.80 -7.79 4.76
CA HIS A 54 43.63 -6.42 4.26
C HIS A 54 42.18 -5.92 4.25
N PHE A 55 41.20 -6.83 4.13
CA PHE A 55 39.80 -6.48 3.89
C PHE A 55 38.82 -7.18 4.86
N GLY A 56 39.31 -8.00 5.79
CA GLY A 56 38.50 -8.74 6.76
C GLY A 56 37.74 -9.94 6.17
N SER A 57 37.16 -9.80 4.98
CA SER A 57 36.43 -10.85 4.28
C SER A 57 36.42 -10.61 2.76
N LEU A 58 35.93 -11.60 1.99
CA LEU A 58 35.67 -11.42 0.56
C LEU A 58 34.64 -10.28 0.32
N ASN A 59 33.59 -10.21 1.16
CA ASN A 59 32.60 -9.13 1.09
C ASN A 59 33.22 -7.76 1.41
N GLY A 60 34.18 -7.70 2.33
CA GLY A 60 34.93 -6.47 2.61
C GLY A 60 35.74 -6.01 1.41
N LEU A 61 36.43 -6.93 0.72
CA LEU A 61 37.15 -6.63 -0.51
C LEU A 61 36.20 -6.14 -1.61
N LEU A 62 35.06 -6.81 -1.79
CA LEU A 62 34.06 -6.45 -2.78
C LEU A 62 33.41 -5.10 -2.49
N LYS A 63 33.11 -4.80 -1.22
CA LYS A 63 32.59 -3.49 -0.81
C LYS A 63 33.60 -2.39 -1.14
N THR A 64 34.88 -2.58 -0.81
CA THR A 64 35.93 -1.61 -1.16
C THR A 64 36.07 -1.43 -2.67
N TYR A 65 36.00 -2.52 -3.45
CA TYR A 65 36.06 -2.45 -4.91
C TYR A 65 34.88 -1.69 -5.51
N ILE A 66 33.66 -2.00 -5.07
CA ILE A 66 32.47 -1.31 -5.60
C ILE A 66 32.53 0.17 -5.21
N GLN A 67 32.91 0.51 -3.97
CA GLN A 67 33.06 1.91 -3.55
C GLN A 67 34.15 2.68 -4.33
N ASP A 68 35.22 2.01 -4.79
CA ASP A 68 36.25 2.61 -5.65
C ASP A 68 35.73 2.90 -7.07
N LYS A 69 34.80 2.08 -7.56
CA LYS A 69 34.26 2.16 -8.93
C LYS A 69 32.93 2.89 -9.03
N ASP A 70 32.22 3.02 -7.92
CA ASP A 70 30.89 3.62 -7.87
C ASP A 70 30.96 5.13 -8.11
N TYR A 71 30.48 5.55 -9.28
CA TYR A 71 30.47 6.96 -9.66
C TYR A 71 29.40 7.75 -8.91
N TRP A 72 28.38 7.13 -8.32
CA TRP A 72 27.27 7.85 -7.67
C TRP A 72 27.73 8.71 -6.51
N LYS A 73 28.73 8.27 -5.75
CA LYS A 73 29.25 9.05 -4.62
C LYS A 73 29.95 10.34 -5.08
N PRO A 74 30.94 10.30 -5.99
CA PRO A 74 31.47 11.52 -6.62
C PRO A 74 30.41 12.38 -7.30
N PHE A 75 29.37 11.75 -7.85
CA PHE A 75 28.24 12.45 -8.46
C PHE A 75 27.48 13.30 -7.44
N PHE A 76 27.04 12.71 -6.33
CA PHE A 76 26.36 13.42 -5.25
C PHE A 76 27.24 14.47 -4.59
N GLU A 77 28.56 14.28 -4.56
CA GLU A 77 29.51 15.27 -4.05
C GLU A 77 29.70 16.46 -5.01
N ARG A 78 29.62 16.24 -6.33
CA ARG A 78 29.74 17.29 -7.35
C ARG A 78 28.45 18.09 -7.52
N PHE A 79 27.31 17.43 -7.48
CA PHE A 79 25.98 18.06 -7.60
C PHE A 79 25.45 18.47 -6.21
N ARG A 80 26.23 19.29 -5.50
CA ARG A 80 25.78 19.94 -4.26
C ARG A 80 25.04 21.22 -4.58
N PHE A 81 24.00 21.49 -3.81
CA PHE A 81 23.22 22.71 -3.91
C PHE A 81 23.97 23.93 -3.36
N SER A 82 23.58 25.12 -3.84
CA SER A 82 23.76 26.36 -3.08
C SER A 82 23.00 26.30 -1.74
N ASP A 83 23.26 27.23 -0.81
CA ASP A 83 22.59 27.23 0.51
C ASP A 83 21.05 27.41 0.40
N SER A 84 20.57 27.92 -0.74
CA SER A 84 19.14 28.10 -1.05
C SER A 84 18.87 28.04 -2.57
N PRO A 85 18.82 26.85 -3.18
CA PRO A 85 18.71 26.74 -4.62
C PRO A 85 17.28 27.04 -5.10
N ASP A 86 17.18 27.77 -6.20
CA ASP A 86 15.90 28.05 -6.85
C ASP A 86 15.42 26.88 -7.73
N ALA A 87 14.18 26.98 -8.24
CA ALA A 87 13.58 25.94 -9.07
C ALA A 87 14.43 25.59 -10.31
N LYS A 88 15.01 26.59 -10.97
CA LYS A 88 15.81 26.41 -12.19
C LYS A 88 17.15 25.76 -11.90
N GLU A 89 17.76 26.09 -10.75
CA GLU A 89 18.99 25.44 -10.29
C GLU A 89 18.74 23.95 -10.04
N ILE A 90 17.64 23.60 -9.37
CA ILE A 90 17.28 22.21 -9.08
C ILE A 90 16.93 21.44 -10.36
N GLU A 91 16.14 22.04 -11.25
CA GLU A 91 15.82 21.49 -12.57
C GLU A 91 17.08 21.18 -13.38
N SER A 92 17.95 22.19 -13.55
CA SER A 92 19.22 22.07 -14.28
C SER A 92 20.12 20.99 -13.68
N LEU A 93 20.12 20.87 -12.35
CA LEU A 93 20.85 19.84 -11.64
C LEU A 93 20.33 18.44 -11.99
N PHE A 94 19.01 18.19 -11.95
CA PHE A 94 18.46 16.88 -12.31
C PHE A 94 18.66 16.53 -13.79
N ILE A 95 18.60 17.52 -14.69
CA ILE A 95 18.95 17.34 -16.11
C ILE A 95 20.41 16.87 -16.22
N GLY A 96 21.34 17.62 -15.63
CA GLY A 96 22.77 17.29 -15.65
C GLY A 96 23.06 15.93 -15.01
N LEU A 97 22.41 15.63 -13.89
CA LEU A 97 22.48 14.38 -13.14
C LEU A 97 22.08 13.19 -14.03
N MET A 98 20.95 13.26 -14.72
CA MET A 98 20.49 12.14 -15.55
C MET A 98 21.31 12.00 -16.84
N GLN A 99 21.69 13.12 -17.47
CA GLN A 99 22.54 13.12 -18.66
C GLN A 99 23.94 12.57 -18.38
N GLU A 100 24.55 12.98 -17.27
CA GLU A 100 25.90 12.52 -16.92
C GLU A 100 25.85 11.06 -16.42
N ASN A 101 24.80 10.62 -15.73
CA ASN A 101 24.58 9.20 -15.44
C ASN A 101 24.58 8.37 -16.73
N PHE A 102 23.82 8.78 -17.75
CA PHE A 102 23.78 8.07 -19.03
C PHE A 102 25.16 7.99 -19.68
N LYS A 103 25.91 9.10 -19.72
CA LYS A 103 27.26 9.16 -20.30
C LYS A 103 28.26 8.26 -19.56
N VAL A 104 28.35 8.39 -18.24
CA VAL A 104 29.31 7.66 -17.41
C VAL A 104 28.99 6.17 -17.41
N PHE A 105 27.71 5.80 -17.32
CA PHE A 105 27.30 4.41 -17.38
C PHE A 105 27.59 3.79 -18.76
N SER A 106 27.37 4.52 -19.85
CA SER A 106 27.72 4.07 -21.20
C SER A 106 29.21 3.81 -21.38
N ALA A 107 30.07 4.61 -20.73
CA ALA A 107 31.52 4.51 -20.84
C ALA A 107 32.16 3.47 -19.89
N SER A 108 31.50 3.11 -18.78
CA SER A 108 32.09 2.25 -17.75
C SER A 108 31.58 0.81 -17.83
N GLU A 109 32.38 -0.07 -18.43
CA GLU A 109 32.07 -1.50 -18.51
C GLU A 109 32.00 -2.16 -17.12
N GLU A 110 32.88 -1.77 -16.18
CA GLU A 110 32.82 -2.32 -14.83
C GLU A 110 31.52 -1.97 -14.11
N MET A 111 31.03 -0.73 -14.27
CA MET A 111 29.74 -0.34 -13.67
C MET A 111 28.55 -1.02 -14.33
N GLN A 112 28.60 -1.26 -15.64
CA GLN A 112 27.59 -2.09 -16.32
C GLN A 112 27.54 -3.50 -15.69
N LYS A 113 28.69 -4.11 -15.41
CA LYS A 113 28.76 -5.42 -14.73
C LYS A 113 28.28 -5.36 -13.27
N ILE A 114 28.57 -4.29 -12.54
CA ILE A 114 28.11 -4.08 -11.15
C ILE A 114 26.58 -3.93 -11.11
N ILE A 115 25.99 -3.09 -11.97
CA ILE A 115 24.54 -2.91 -12.05
C ILE A 115 23.85 -4.21 -12.51
N HIS A 116 24.42 -4.91 -13.48
CA HIS A 116 23.93 -6.23 -13.89
C HIS A 116 23.93 -7.22 -12.71
N TRP A 117 25.00 -7.24 -11.91
CA TRP A 117 25.04 -8.09 -10.70
C TRP A 117 23.95 -7.71 -9.70
N GLN A 118 23.67 -6.42 -9.49
CA GLN A 118 22.64 -5.94 -8.58
C GLN A 118 21.25 -6.51 -8.88
N ILE A 119 20.94 -6.74 -10.15
CA ILE A 119 19.61 -7.20 -10.61
C ILE A 119 19.55 -8.69 -10.96
N SER A 120 20.71 -9.37 -11.08
CA SER A 120 20.77 -10.78 -11.51
C SER A 120 20.53 -11.78 -10.39
N GLU A 121 20.92 -11.45 -9.15
CA GLU A 121 20.75 -12.34 -8.00
C GLU A 121 20.56 -11.56 -6.70
N ALA A 122 19.90 -12.18 -5.71
CA ALA A 122 19.76 -11.59 -4.38
C ALA A 122 21.12 -11.62 -3.64
N SER A 123 21.72 -10.45 -3.44
CA SER A 123 22.97 -10.28 -2.71
C SER A 123 22.81 -9.25 -1.58
N ALA A 124 23.08 -9.65 -0.34
CA ALA A 124 23.02 -8.75 0.81
C ALA A 124 24.00 -7.57 0.69
N LEU A 125 25.17 -7.80 0.08
CA LEU A 125 26.14 -6.75 -0.22
C LEU A 125 25.56 -5.73 -1.22
N MET A 126 25.00 -6.22 -2.33
CA MET A 126 24.42 -5.34 -3.36
C MET A 126 23.20 -4.58 -2.86
N ARG A 127 22.36 -5.20 -2.01
CA ARG A 127 21.28 -4.49 -1.32
C ARG A 127 21.83 -3.35 -0.48
N SER A 128 22.86 -3.59 0.35
CA SER A 128 23.44 -2.52 1.18
C SER A 128 23.98 -1.33 0.37
N ILE A 129 24.57 -1.60 -0.81
CA ILE A 129 25.05 -0.54 -1.72
C ILE A 129 23.88 0.22 -2.36
N SER A 130 22.83 -0.49 -2.77
CA SER A 130 21.62 0.14 -3.30
C SER A 130 20.93 1.03 -2.26
N ASP A 131 20.83 0.56 -1.01
CA ASP A 131 20.23 1.31 0.08
C ASP A 131 21.07 2.57 0.40
N GLU A 132 22.41 2.47 0.39
CA GLU A 132 23.31 3.63 0.53
C GLU A 132 23.07 4.67 -0.58
N ARG A 133 22.89 4.24 -1.84
CA ARG A 133 22.59 5.15 -2.96
C ARG A 133 21.21 5.80 -2.85
N GLU A 134 20.20 5.05 -2.41
CA GLU A 134 18.83 5.55 -2.22
C GLU A 134 18.79 6.63 -1.14
N VAL A 135 19.53 6.43 -0.03
CA VAL A 135 19.63 7.43 1.05
C VAL A 135 20.23 8.75 0.57
N GLU A 136 21.25 8.70 -0.28
CA GLU A 136 21.84 9.92 -0.86
C GLU A 136 20.93 10.55 -1.94
N GLY A 137 20.34 9.73 -2.81
CA GLY A 137 19.39 10.19 -3.84
C GLY A 137 18.14 10.87 -3.27
N GLU A 138 17.61 10.35 -2.16
CA GLU A 138 16.46 10.92 -1.45
C GLU A 138 16.75 12.34 -0.94
N LYS A 139 18.01 12.66 -0.57
CA LYS A 139 18.37 14.03 -0.17
C LYS A 139 18.17 15.02 -1.32
N LEU A 140 18.55 14.64 -2.54
CA LEU A 140 18.33 15.47 -3.73
C LEU A 140 16.83 15.57 -4.06
N LEU A 141 16.11 14.44 -4.05
CA LEU A 141 14.68 14.40 -4.39
C LEU A 141 13.80 15.20 -3.41
N LYS A 142 14.18 15.27 -2.14
CA LYS A 142 13.51 16.11 -1.13
C LYS A 142 13.53 17.59 -1.50
N MET A 143 14.52 18.06 -2.24
CA MET A 143 14.64 19.46 -2.62
C MET A 143 13.76 19.82 -3.81
N ALA A 144 13.48 18.87 -4.70
CA ALA A 144 12.45 19.02 -5.73
C ALA A 144 11.03 18.92 -5.16
N THR A 145 10.82 18.17 -4.07
CA THR A 145 9.49 17.85 -3.51
C THR A 145 8.55 19.06 -3.33
N PRO A 146 8.98 20.23 -2.81
CA PRO A 146 8.09 21.38 -2.65
C PRO A 146 7.46 21.88 -3.96
N TYR A 147 8.18 21.76 -5.08
CA TYR A 147 7.75 22.30 -6.38
C TYR A 147 6.76 21.39 -7.12
N PHE A 148 6.68 20.12 -6.72
CA PHE A 148 5.76 19.14 -7.28
C PHE A 148 4.61 18.80 -6.32
N ARG A 149 4.50 19.54 -5.21
CA ARG A 149 3.39 19.37 -4.27
C ARG A 149 2.10 19.81 -4.95
N GLU A 150 1.08 18.96 -4.89
CA GLU A 150 -0.27 19.23 -5.43
C GLU A 150 -0.36 19.46 -6.93
N SER A 151 0.72 19.28 -7.70
CA SER A 151 0.72 19.41 -9.16
C SER A 151 0.25 18.15 -9.90
N GLY A 152 -0.07 17.08 -9.19
CA GLY A 152 -0.40 15.76 -9.79
C GLY A 152 0.80 15.03 -10.42
N VAL A 153 2.00 15.64 -10.44
CA VAL A 153 3.21 15.05 -11.01
C VAL A 153 4.03 14.33 -9.94
N ASN A 154 4.23 13.02 -10.11
CA ASN A 154 5.14 12.25 -9.27
C ASN A 154 6.57 12.31 -9.82
N PHE A 155 7.31 13.37 -9.48
CA PHE A 155 8.67 13.59 -9.97
C PHE A 155 9.63 12.44 -9.63
N LYS A 156 9.48 11.82 -8.44
CA LYS A 156 10.30 10.66 -8.05
C LYS A 156 10.12 9.48 -9.02
N ALA A 157 8.89 9.22 -9.44
CA ALA A 157 8.60 8.16 -10.41
C ALA A 157 9.21 8.46 -11.80
N ILE A 158 9.19 9.72 -12.23
CA ILE A 158 9.81 10.15 -13.50
C ILE A 158 11.33 9.90 -13.47
N ILE A 159 12.01 10.33 -12.42
CA ILE A 159 13.46 10.10 -12.26
C ILE A 159 13.78 8.60 -12.20
N ALA A 160 12.97 7.80 -11.50
CA ALA A 160 13.15 6.35 -11.45
C ALA A 160 13.02 5.69 -12.85
N LEU A 161 12.07 6.14 -13.67
CA LEU A 161 11.92 5.66 -15.05
C LEU A 161 13.08 6.09 -15.95
N LEU A 162 13.58 7.33 -15.82
CA LEU A 162 14.75 7.79 -16.56
C LEU A 162 16.00 6.99 -16.20
N LEU A 163 16.19 6.70 -14.90
CA LEU A 163 17.30 5.91 -14.41
C LEU A 163 17.25 4.47 -14.93
N GLY A 164 16.09 3.80 -14.79
CA GLY A 164 15.88 2.44 -15.27
C GLY A 164 15.99 2.32 -16.79
N GLY A 165 15.41 3.27 -17.53
CA GLY A 165 15.48 3.34 -18.99
C GLY A 165 16.93 3.51 -19.47
N SER A 166 17.69 4.41 -18.84
CA SER A 166 19.12 4.60 -19.14
C SER A 166 19.91 3.30 -18.94
N TYR A 167 19.68 2.60 -17.82
CA TYR A 167 20.35 1.33 -17.56
C TYR A 167 20.00 0.26 -18.60
N TYR A 168 18.71 0.09 -18.89
CA TYR A 168 18.26 -0.90 -19.87
C TYR A 168 18.85 -0.64 -21.25
N MET A 169 18.78 0.59 -21.77
CA MET A 169 19.30 0.93 -23.10
C MET A 169 20.79 0.61 -23.23
N VAL A 170 21.59 1.03 -22.25
CA VAL A 170 23.05 0.79 -22.28
C VAL A 170 23.38 -0.69 -22.13
N MET A 171 22.72 -1.42 -21.23
CA MET A 171 22.98 -2.85 -21.03
C MET A 171 22.56 -3.68 -22.24
N GLN A 172 21.40 -3.40 -22.83
CA GLN A 172 20.92 -4.07 -24.05
C GLN A 172 21.88 -3.82 -25.21
N HIS A 173 22.30 -2.57 -25.40
CA HIS A 173 23.29 -2.20 -26.41
C HIS A 173 24.60 -2.97 -26.22
N LYS A 174 25.15 -2.98 -25.00
CA LYS A 174 26.41 -3.69 -24.72
C LYS A 174 26.28 -5.22 -24.89
N ALA A 175 25.12 -5.79 -24.57
CA ALA A 175 24.92 -7.23 -24.61
C ALA A 175 24.79 -7.79 -26.03
N ILE A 176 24.06 -7.10 -26.91
CA ILE A 176 23.73 -7.62 -28.25
C ILE A 176 23.98 -6.66 -29.40
N ASN A 177 24.57 -5.48 -29.13
CA ASN A 177 24.74 -4.39 -30.11
C ASN A 177 23.42 -4.03 -30.82
N GLY A 178 22.32 -4.07 -30.05
CA GLY A 178 20.96 -3.93 -30.56
C GLY A 178 20.43 -2.50 -30.41
N VAL A 179 19.46 -2.16 -31.27
CA VAL A 179 18.73 -0.90 -31.21
C VAL A 179 17.55 -0.98 -30.25
N VAL A 180 17.26 0.11 -29.54
CA VAL A 180 16.06 0.24 -28.69
C VAL A 180 15.19 1.35 -29.26
N CYS A 181 13.96 1.03 -29.65
CA CYS A 181 13.05 1.98 -30.32
C CYS A 181 13.66 2.65 -31.57
N GLY A 182 14.59 1.96 -32.25
CA GLY A 182 15.31 2.49 -33.41
C GLY A 182 16.53 3.37 -33.08
N ILE A 183 16.87 3.55 -31.80
CA ILE A 183 18.06 4.29 -31.33
C ILE A 183 19.25 3.34 -31.26
N ASP A 184 20.34 3.66 -31.98
CA ASP A 184 21.63 2.96 -31.94
C ASP A 184 22.66 3.74 -31.14
N LEU A 185 23.10 3.21 -30.00
CA LEU A 185 24.07 3.91 -29.14
C LEU A 185 25.50 3.95 -29.71
N ASN A 186 25.77 3.34 -30.88
CA ASN A 186 27.01 3.58 -31.62
C ASN A 186 26.99 4.92 -32.37
N SER A 187 25.80 5.43 -32.72
CA SER A 187 25.61 6.72 -33.39
C SER A 187 25.78 7.87 -32.40
N GLU A 188 26.67 8.83 -32.71
CA GLU A 188 26.81 10.06 -31.91
C GLU A 188 25.52 10.87 -31.88
N LYS A 189 24.81 10.91 -33.01
CA LYS A 189 23.52 11.60 -33.13
C LYS A 189 22.49 10.99 -32.18
N ASP A 190 22.34 9.68 -32.21
CA ASP A 190 21.34 8.97 -31.40
C ASP A 190 21.65 9.08 -29.90
N ARG A 191 22.94 9.06 -29.53
CA ARG A 191 23.37 9.37 -28.16
C ARG A 191 23.00 10.80 -27.76
N ALA A 192 23.15 11.78 -28.65
CA ALA A 192 22.74 13.16 -28.40
C ALA A 192 21.22 13.27 -28.27
N ASP A 193 20.46 12.59 -29.12
CA ASP A 193 18.99 12.58 -29.10
C ASP A 193 18.46 12.03 -27.76
N VAL A 194 19.10 11.00 -27.20
CA VAL A 194 18.76 10.49 -25.85
C VAL A 194 19.01 11.53 -24.76
N LEU A 195 20.13 12.27 -24.83
CA LEU A 195 20.43 13.31 -23.85
C LEU A 195 19.43 14.48 -23.90
N VAL A 196 19.01 14.86 -25.11
CA VAL A 196 17.95 15.86 -25.33
C VAL A 196 16.61 15.34 -24.81
N ALA A 197 16.28 14.07 -25.03
CA ALA A 197 15.05 13.49 -24.52
C ALA A 197 15.01 13.48 -22.97
N ILE A 198 16.13 13.14 -22.32
CA ILE A 198 16.26 13.21 -20.86
C ILE A 198 15.98 14.64 -20.37
N GLU A 199 16.58 15.63 -21.01
CA GLU A 199 16.36 17.05 -20.70
C GLU A 199 14.89 17.44 -20.84
N LYS A 200 14.26 17.12 -21.99
CA LYS A 200 12.86 17.47 -22.25
C LYS A 200 11.89 16.84 -21.27
N ILE A 201 12.10 15.59 -20.87
CA ILE A 201 11.22 14.92 -19.90
C ILE A 201 11.27 15.64 -18.54
N VAL A 202 12.47 16.05 -18.10
CA VAL A 202 12.61 16.80 -16.85
C VAL A 202 11.97 18.19 -16.99
N GLU A 203 12.27 18.92 -18.07
CA GLU A 203 11.67 20.24 -18.34
C GLU A 203 10.14 20.21 -18.37
N TRP A 204 9.54 19.26 -19.10
CA TRP A 204 8.07 19.13 -19.18
C TRP A 204 7.45 18.87 -17.81
N SER A 205 8.11 18.09 -16.97
CA SER A 205 7.63 17.84 -15.61
C SER A 205 7.59 19.13 -14.79
N TRP A 206 8.60 19.99 -14.91
CA TRP A 206 8.68 21.28 -14.24
C TRP A 206 7.70 22.31 -14.79
N GLN A 207 7.54 22.38 -16.12
CA GLN A 207 6.58 23.25 -16.78
C GLN A 207 5.15 22.92 -16.34
N TYR A 208 4.75 21.65 -16.38
CA TYR A 208 3.43 21.23 -15.96
C TYR A 208 3.16 21.55 -14.48
N ALA A 209 4.16 21.37 -13.62
CA ALA A 209 4.04 21.71 -12.20
C ALA A 209 3.87 23.21 -11.96
N GLN A 210 4.48 24.06 -12.79
CA GLN A 210 4.32 25.52 -12.72
C GLN A 210 2.98 25.99 -13.31
N GLU A 211 2.55 25.41 -14.43
CA GLU A 211 1.29 25.75 -15.11
C GLU A 211 0.07 25.44 -14.23
N ASP A 212 0.02 24.27 -13.58
CA ASP A 212 -1.06 23.92 -12.65
C ASP A 212 -1.11 24.87 -11.42
N HIS A 213 0.05 25.35 -10.97
CA HIS A 213 0.13 26.31 -9.87
C HIS A 213 -0.28 27.73 -10.29
N ILE A 214 0.05 28.16 -11.51
CA ILE A 214 -0.34 29.46 -12.08
C ILE A 214 -1.83 29.48 -12.42
N ASP A 215 -2.38 28.42 -13.00
CA ASP A 215 -3.82 28.29 -13.27
C ASP A 215 -4.64 28.28 -11.96
N LYS A 216 -4.14 27.63 -10.91
CA LYS A 216 -4.74 27.69 -9.56
C LYS A 216 -4.66 29.10 -8.95
N LEU A 217 -3.54 29.81 -9.09
CA LEU A 217 -3.39 31.19 -8.58
C LEU A 217 -4.27 32.18 -9.34
N GLN A 218 -4.27 32.14 -10.67
CA GLN A 218 -5.07 33.02 -11.52
C GLN A 218 -6.57 32.74 -11.36
N SER A 219 -6.98 31.48 -11.25
CA SER A 219 -8.37 31.15 -10.93
C SER A 219 -8.76 31.64 -9.53
N THR A 220 -7.88 31.53 -8.53
CA THR A 220 -8.15 32.01 -7.15
C THR A 220 -8.21 33.53 -7.05
N GLU A 221 -7.30 34.27 -7.70
CA GLU A 221 -7.30 35.74 -7.71
C GLU A 221 -8.47 36.32 -8.49
N LYS A 222 -8.75 35.80 -9.69
CA LYS A 222 -9.91 36.22 -10.49
C LYS A 222 -11.22 35.94 -9.74
N MET A 223 -11.31 34.85 -8.98
CA MET A 223 -12.48 34.46 -8.19
C MET A 223 -12.64 35.23 -6.87
N ASN A 224 -11.55 35.68 -6.23
CA ASN A 224 -11.65 36.62 -5.10
C ASN A 224 -12.41 37.88 -5.49
N TYR A 225 -12.07 38.46 -6.64
CA TYR A 225 -12.74 39.65 -7.14
C TYR A 225 -14.24 39.42 -7.46
N GLU A 226 -14.60 38.22 -7.93
CA GLU A 226 -16.01 37.96 -8.30
C GLU A 226 -16.96 37.95 -7.09
N PHE A 227 -16.49 37.54 -5.92
CA PHE A 227 -17.33 37.41 -4.72
C PHE A 227 -17.31 38.61 -3.78
N GLU A 228 -16.36 39.54 -3.92
CA GLU A 228 -16.19 40.71 -3.03
C GLU A 228 -17.51 41.47 -2.81
N LEU A 229 -18.22 41.83 -3.89
CA LEU A 229 -19.49 42.55 -3.77
C LEU A 229 -20.60 41.70 -3.14
N LEU A 230 -20.63 40.39 -3.40
CA LEU A 230 -21.59 39.49 -2.77
C LEU A 230 -21.34 39.39 -1.26
N GLU A 231 -20.07 39.30 -0.84
CA GLU A 231 -19.65 39.26 0.56
C GLU A 231 -19.99 40.58 1.28
N GLU A 232 -19.71 41.73 0.67
CA GLU A 232 -20.07 43.05 1.23
C GLU A 232 -21.59 43.19 1.42
N LEU A 233 -22.38 42.85 0.41
CA LEU A 233 -23.85 42.91 0.49
C LEU A 233 -24.39 41.93 1.53
N SER A 234 -23.78 40.74 1.62
CA SER A 234 -24.09 39.74 2.64
C SER A 234 -23.84 40.28 4.05
N GLU A 235 -22.71 40.93 4.32
CA GLU A 235 -22.41 41.50 5.63
C GLU A 235 -23.39 42.60 6.07
N ILE A 236 -23.82 43.44 5.12
CA ILE A 236 -24.85 44.46 5.39
C ILE A 236 -26.16 43.77 5.77
N LEU A 237 -26.56 42.76 4.99
CA LEU A 237 -27.79 42.02 5.24
C LEU A 237 -27.75 41.16 6.51
N LEU A 238 -26.58 40.77 7.01
CA LEU A 238 -26.46 40.13 8.32
C LEU A 238 -26.82 41.11 9.46
N LYS A 239 -26.58 42.42 9.28
CA LYS A 239 -26.87 43.47 10.25
C LYS A 239 -28.31 43.99 10.14
N ASP A 240 -28.80 44.16 8.91
CA ASP A 240 -30.18 44.58 8.62
C ASP A 240 -30.79 43.72 7.51
N GLN A 241 -31.53 42.70 7.93
CA GLN A 241 -32.13 41.72 7.03
C GLN A 241 -33.39 42.23 6.32
N GLY A 242 -33.92 43.38 6.75
CA GLY A 242 -35.10 44.00 6.16
C GLY A 242 -34.78 45.04 5.08
N ASP A 243 -33.50 45.30 4.80
CA ASP A 243 -33.10 46.30 3.81
C ASP A 243 -33.41 45.83 2.39
N THR A 244 -34.61 46.20 1.94
CA THR A 244 -35.09 45.96 0.56
C THR A 244 -34.18 46.52 -0.52
N THR A 245 -33.44 47.60 -0.25
CA THR A 245 -32.52 48.18 -1.24
C THR A 245 -31.30 47.29 -1.44
N THR A 246 -30.75 46.78 -0.34
CA THR A 246 -29.60 45.88 -0.36
C THR A 246 -30.00 44.49 -0.89
N LEU A 247 -31.21 44.00 -0.57
CA LEU A 247 -31.76 42.77 -1.18
C LEU A 247 -31.86 42.86 -2.70
N GLN A 248 -32.33 43.99 -3.26
CA GLN A 248 -32.38 44.19 -4.71
C GLN A 248 -30.99 44.25 -5.36
N LYS A 249 -29.99 44.81 -4.66
CA LYS A 249 -28.60 44.80 -5.12
C LYS A 249 -28.03 43.38 -5.11
N LEU A 250 -28.30 42.61 -4.05
CA LEU A 250 -27.91 41.21 -3.92
C LEU A 250 -28.46 40.37 -5.07
N GLU A 251 -29.75 40.49 -5.40
CA GLU A 251 -30.35 39.76 -6.52
C GLU A 251 -29.70 40.08 -7.88
N LYS A 252 -29.34 41.36 -8.11
CA LYS A 252 -28.62 41.76 -9.32
C LYS A 252 -27.22 41.16 -9.36
N GLU A 253 -26.55 41.10 -8.20
CA GLU A 253 -25.22 40.55 -8.08
C GLU A 253 -25.21 39.02 -8.27
N LEU A 254 -26.17 38.30 -7.69
CA LEU A 254 -26.33 36.86 -7.92
C LEU A 254 -26.55 36.54 -9.41
N LYS A 255 -27.35 37.34 -10.14
CA LYS A 255 -27.53 37.21 -11.60
C LYS A 255 -26.28 37.56 -12.39
N ARG A 256 -25.40 38.42 -11.88
CA ARG A 256 -24.10 38.73 -12.50
C ARG A 256 -23.17 37.52 -12.32
N LEU A 257 -23.04 37.04 -11.09
CA LEU A 257 -22.26 35.86 -10.72
C LEU A 257 -22.69 34.62 -11.49
N GLU A 258 -23.98 34.35 -11.61
CA GLU A 258 -24.50 33.23 -12.42
C GLU A 258 -23.94 33.25 -13.84
N ARG A 259 -24.02 34.39 -14.52
CA ARG A 259 -23.54 34.55 -15.90
C ARG A 259 -22.03 34.40 -16.01
N VAL A 260 -21.29 34.98 -15.07
CA VAL A 260 -19.82 34.93 -15.07
C VAL A 260 -19.33 33.53 -14.80
N LEU A 261 -19.86 32.86 -13.77
CA LEU A 261 -19.44 31.53 -13.37
C LEU A 261 -19.83 30.47 -14.40
N LEU A 262 -21.02 30.56 -15.01
CA LEU A 262 -21.39 29.68 -16.12
C LEU A 262 -20.47 29.85 -17.32
N LYS A 263 -20.12 31.10 -17.67
CA LYS A 263 -19.18 31.36 -18.77
C LYS A 263 -17.80 30.75 -18.47
N GLN A 264 -17.28 30.95 -17.27
CA GLN A 264 -16.01 30.36 -16.85
C GLN A 264 -16.06 28.83 -16.86
N LEU A 265 -17.14 28.23 -16.36
CA LEU A 265 -17.35 26.79 -16.38
C LEU A 265 -17.34 26.21 -17.80
N LEU A 266 -17.90 26.93 -18.79
CA LEU A 266 -17.89 26.55 -20.21
C LEU A 266 -16.51 26.69 -20.88
N GLU A 267 -15.62 27.51 -20.35
CA GLU A 267 -14.25 27.68 -20.86
C GLU A 267 -13.31 26.56 -20.37
N LEU A 268 -13.70 25.82 -19.33
CA LEU A 268 -12.92 24.70 -18.79
C LEU A 268 -13.07 23.45 -19.64
N SER A 269 -11.95 22.78 -19.94
CA SER A 269 -11.90 21.60 -20.82
C SER A 269 -11.59 20.28 -20.10
N ASN A 270 -11.12 20.33 -18.86
CA ASN A 270 -10.71 19.16 -18.07
C ASN A 270 -11.65 18.92 -16.87
N GLU A 271 -12.07 17.67 -16.65
CA GLU A 271 -12.89 17.26 -15.50
C GLU A 271 -12.29 17.68 -14.15
N THR A 272 -10.97 17.57 -13.99
CA THR A 272 -10.29 18.01 -12.75
C THR A 272 -10.40 19.52 -12.55
N GLN A 273 -10.25 20.30 -13.62
CA GLN A 273 -10.40 21.75 -13.56
C GLN A 273 -11.84 22.13 -13.20
N ILE A 274 -12.83 21.47 -13.82
CA ILE A 274 -14.25 21.67 -13.53
C ILE A 274 -14.55 21.33 -12.06
N SER A 275 -14.10 20.17 -11.58
CA SER A 275 -14.30 19.74 -10.18
C SER A 275 -13.67 20.73 -9.19
N ASN A 276 -12.45 21.19 -9.43
CA ASN A 276 -11.77 22.16 -8.57
C ASN A 276 -12.49 23.52 -8.58
N PHE A 277 -12.88 23.99 -9.77
CA PHE A 277 -13.66 25.23 -9.91
C PHE A 277 -14.96 25.16 -9.12
N LEU A 278 -15.72 24.06 -9.25
CA LEU A 278 -16.95 23.85 -8.51
C LEU A 278 -16.70 23.75 -7.00
N GLN A 279 -15.67 23.03 -6.56
CA GLN A 279 -15.31 22.90 -5.14
C GLN A 279 -15.10 24.27 -4.50
N ILE A 280 -14.37 25.18 -5.15
CA ILE A 280 -14.03 26.47 -4.53
C ILE A 280 -15.23 27.42 -4.55
N ASN A 281 -15.89 27.58 -5.70
CA ASN A 281 -17.01 28.52 -5.84
C ASN A 281 -18.22 28.11 -5.00
N LEU A 282 -18.58 26.83 -5.02
CA LEU A 282 -19.73 26.33 -4.26
C LEU A 282 -19.45 26.30 -2.76
N TYR A 283 -18.20 26.11 -2.33
CA TYR A 283 -17.82 26.21 -0.92
C TYR A 283 -18.10 27.63 -0.39
N ARG A 284 -17.66 28.67 -1.10
CA ARG A 284 -17.91 30.08 -0.71
C ARG A 284 -19.39 30.41 -0.66
N MET A 285 -20.13 30.04 -1.71
CA MET A 285 -21.59 30.21 -1.72
C MET A 285 -22.25 29.47 -0.54
N GLY A 286 -21.78 28.26 -0.24
CA GLY A 286 -22.26 27.47 0.89
C GLY A 286 -22.02 28.16 2.23
N GLU A 287 -20.86 28.77 2.45
CA GLU A 287 -20.57 29.53 3.68
C GLU A 287 -21.49 30.74 3.83
N ILE A 288 -21.69 31.53 2.76
CA ILE A 288 -22.60 32.68 2.79
C ILE A 288 -24.05 32.20 3.03
N CYS A 289 -24.47 31.12 2.37
CA CYS A 289 -25.78 30.52 2.57
C CYS A 289 -26.00 30.09 4.02
N ASP A 290 -25.02 29.42 4.63
CA ASP A 290 -25.06 28.97 6.01
C ASP A 290 -25.08 30.11 7.03
N ASN A 291 -24.38 31.22 6.75
CA ASN A 291 -24.39 32.42 7.60
C ASN A 291 -25.76 33.11 7.63
N HIS A 292 -26.52 33.01 6.54
CA HIS A 292 -27.86 33.59 6.42
C HIS A 292 -28.99 32.60 6.77
N PHE A 293 -28.65 31.38 7.18
CA PHE A 293 -29.62 30.35 7.53
C PHE A 293 -29.95 30.36 9.03
N ASP A 294 -31.24 30.53 9.35
CA ASP A 294 -31.80 30.36 10.69
C ASP A 294 -32.91 29.30 10.66
N PRO A 295 -32.77 28.19 11.39
CA PRO A 295 -33.75 27.10 11.38
C PRO A 295 -35.10 27.50 11.97
N LYS A 296 -35.17 28.55 12.81
CA LYS A 296 -36.42 29.01 13.45
C LYS A 296 -37.25 29.91 12.54
N ARG A 297 -36.67 30.43 11.46
CA ARG A 297 -37.35 31.34 10.54
C ARG A 297 -38.20 30.57 9.55
N LYS A 298 -39.32 31.21 9.20
CA LYS A 298 -40.22 30.74 8.14
C LYS A 298 -39.57 30.89 6.76
N GLU A 299 -38.90 32.01 6.53
CA GLU A 299 -38.28 32.35 5.24
C GLU A 299 -36.82 32.75 5.46
N ASN A 300 -35.91 32.14 4.71
CA ASN A 300 -34.48 32.42 4.71
C ASN A 300 -34.11 33.06 3.36
N ILE A 301 -34.58 34.28 3.12
CA ILE A 301 -34.59 34.91 1.78
C ILE A 301 -33.20 34.89 1.12
N VAL A 302 -32.17 35.39 1.82
CA VAL A 302 -30.80 35.46 1.28
C VAL A 302 -30.21 34.07 1.05
N ALA A 303 -30.31 33.18 2.05
CA ALA A 303 -29.83 31.80 1.91
C ALA A 303 -30.55 31.06 0.78
N GLN A 304 -31.85 31.29 0.59
CA GLN A 304 -32.62 30.70 -0.52
C GLN A 304 -32.15 31.24 -1.88
N ALA A 305 -31.90 32.54 -1.99
CA ALA A 305 -31.41 33.14 -3.23
C ALA A 305 -30.03 32.58 -3.63
N ILE A 306 -29.12 32.42 -2.66
CA ILE A 306 -27.82 31.79 -2.89
C ILE A 306 -27.97 30.33 -3.24
N LEU A 307 -28.86 29.60 -2.54
CA LEU A 307 -29.11 28.19 -2.83
C LEU A 307 -29.67 27.99 -4.25
N ASN A 308 -30.54 28.87 -4.73
CA ASN A 308 -31.05 28.83 -6.10
C ASN A 308 -29.93 29.03 -7.14
N LEU A 309 -28.99 29.94 -6.87
CA LEU A 309 -27.80 30.12 -7.72
C LEU A 309 -26.95 28.84 -7.75
N MET A 310 -26.70 28.24 -6.58
CA MET A 310 -25.97 26.97 -6.50
C MET A 310 -26.69 25.87 -7.28
N ASP A 311 -28.02 25.73 -7.15
CA ASP A 311 -28.81 24.74 -7.87
C ASP A 311 -28.72 24.93 -9.39
N HIS A 312 -28.84 26.17 -9.88
CA HIS A 312 -28.68 26.48 -11.30
C HIS A 312 -27.29 26.09 -11.82
N LEU A 313 -26.22 26.45 -11.11
CA LEU A 313 -24.85 26.10 -11.48
C LEU A 313 -24.62 24.58 -11.49
N THR A 314 -25.15 23.88 -10.49
CA THR A 314 -24.89 22.45 -10.30
C THR A 314 -25.75 21.55 -11.18
N SER A 315 -26.95 21.98 -11.56
CA SER A 315 -27.90 21.17 -12.37
C SER A 315 -27.32 20.65 -13.69
N GLN A 316 -26.40 21.41 -14.32
CA GLN A 316 -25.82 21.06 -15.62
C GLN A 316 -24.58 20.17 -15.51
N VAL A 317 -23.98 20.08 -14.33
CA VAL A 317 -22.68 19.42 -14.08
C VAL A 317 -22.72 18.49 -12.88
N GLU A 318 -23.91 18.02 -12.49
CA GLU A 318 -24.12 17.14 -11.34
C GLU A 318 -23.14 15.95 -11.26
N PRO A 319 -22.82 15.24 -12.38
CA PRO A 319 -21.87 14.13 -12.35
C PRO A 319 -20.44 14.52 -11.98
N LEU A 320 -20.05 15.78 -12.22
CA LEU A 320 -18.71 16.33 -12.03
C LEU A 320 -18.54 17.00 -10.66
N LEU A 321 -19.58 17.03 -9.83
CA LEU A 321 -19.49 17.63 -8.50
C LEU A 321 -18.55 16.84 -7.59
N PRO A 322 -17.65 17.52 -6.86
CA PRO A 322 -16.70 16.87 -5.98
C PRO A 322 -17.42 16.21 -4.80
N ASP A 323 -17.07 14.96 -4.53
CA ASP A 323 -17.67 14.17 -3.44
C ASP A 323 -17.45 14.81 -2.05
N THR A 324 -16.39 15.63 -1.91
CA THR A 324 -16.01 16.38 -0.70
C THR A 324 -16.80 17.69 -0.49
N LEU A 325 -17.58 18.13 -1.47
CA LEU A 325 -18.34 19.37 -1.41
C LEU A 325 -19.30 19.35 -0.21
N SER A 326 -19.21 20.36 0.66
CA SER A 326 -20.14 20.50 1.78
C SER A 326 -21.47 21.07 1.30
N LEU A 327 -22.57 20.51 1.77
CA LEU A 327 -23.92 20.94 1.41
C LEU A 327 -24.41 22.03 2.35
N PRO A 328 -25.05 23.10 1.84
CA PRO A 328 -25.64 24.13 2.68
C PRO A 328 -26.70 23.57 3.64
N LYS A 329 -26.78 24.13 4.85
CA LYS A 329 -27.74 23.71 5.89
C LYS A 329 -29.19 23.88 5.46
N LEU A 330 -29.49 24.96 4.73
CA LEU A 330 -30.84 25.18 4.19
C LEU A 330 -31.23 24.06 3.21
N PHE A 331 -30.31 23.67 2.32
CA PHE A 331 -30.51 22.53 1.41
C PHE A 331 -30.76 21.24 2.19
N CYS A 332 -29.93 20.99 3.22
CA CYS A 332 -30.09 19.81 4.07
C CYS A 332 -31.47 19.79 4.75
N LYS A 333 -31.94 20.92 5.29
CA LYS A 333 -33.28 21.04 5.91
C LYS A 333 -34.41 20.81 4.91
N GLN A 334 -34.30 21.31 3.67
CA GLN A 334 -35.34 21.12 2.65
C GLN A 334 -35.42 19.67 2.20
N GLN A 335 -34.27 19.07 1.89
CA GLN A 335 -34.21 17.69 1.44
C GLN A 335 -34.55 16.70 2.57
N SER A 336 -34.22 17.00 3.84
CA SER A 336 -34.54 16.11 4.96
C SER A 336 -36.04 15.91 5.16
N LEU A 337 -36.86 16.93 4.91
CA LEU A 337 -38.32 16.80 4.94
C LEU A 337 -38.82 15.80 3.88
N ILE A 338 -38.31 15.95 2.65
CA ILE A 338 -38.66 15.09 1.51
C ILE A 338 -38.24 13.63 1.79
N TYR A 339 -37.00 13.43 2.24
CA TYR A 339 -36.48 12.09 2.50
C TYR A 339 -37.08 11.43 3.74
N ASN A 340 -37.52 12.20 4.74
CA ASN A 340 -38.26 11.65 5.87
C ASN A 340 -39.61 11.09 5.44
N GLU A 341 -40.37 11.79 4.59
CA GLU A 341 -41.63 11.26 4.05
C GLU A 341 -41.41 9.96 3.26
N LYS A 342 -40.39 9.93 2.40
CA LYS A 342 -39.99 8.73 1.65
C LYS A 342 -39.60 7.58 2.58
N TRP A 343 -38.85 7.87 3.64
CA TRP A 343 -38.46 6.88 4.64
C TRP A 343 -39.67 6.31 5.38
N GLN A 344 -40.61 7.15 5.82
CA GLN A 344 -41.83 6.66 6.50
C GLN A 344 -42.64 5.74 5.58
N PHE A 345 -42.76 6.07 4.29
CA PHE A 345 -43.41 5.20 3.32
C PHE A 345 -42.71 3.85 3.20
N LEU A 346 -41.39 3.86 2.98
CA LEU A 346 -40.57 2.66 2.81
C LEU A 346 -40.57 1.77 4.06
N LYS A 347 -40.44 2.38 5.24
CA LYS A 347 -40.50 1.71 6.54
C LYS A 347 -41.84 1.01 6.74
N ASN A 348 -42.95 1.71 6.50
CA ASN A 348 -44.29 1.14 6.64
C ASN A 348 -44.52 -0.03 5.68
N TRP A 349 -44.02 0.07 4.45
CA TRP A 349 -44.11 -1.02 3.46
C TRP A 349 -43.31 -2.26 3.89
N LEU A 350 -42.06 -2.09 4.34
CA LEU A 350 -41.23 -3.22 4.81
C LEU A 350 -41.76 -3.84 6.12
N GLN A 351 -42.34 -3.04 7.02
CA GLN A 351 -43.01 -3.55 8.21
C GLN A 351 -44.17 -4.48 7.86
N LYS A 352 -44.96 -4.14 6.84
CA LYS A 352 -46.05 -5.01 6.35
C LYS A 352 -45.55 -6.33 5.75
N LYS A 353 -44.32 -6.37 5.22
CA LYS A 353 -43.65 -7.58 4.74
C LYS A 353 -43.09 -8.46 5.86
N GLY A 354 -43.13 -8.01 7.12
CA GLY A 354 -42.61 -8.75 8.27
C GLY A 354 -41.09 -8.64 8.45
N ILE A 355 -40.47 -7.59 7.88
CA ILE A 355 -39.05 -7.30 8.12
C ILE A 355 -38.85 -6.91 9.58
N ASP A 356 -37.77 -7.40 10.20
CA ASP A 356 -37.51 -7.17 11.62
C ASP A 356 -37.20 -5.71 11.95
N GLU A 357 -37.63 -5.27 13.13
CA GLU A 357 -37.51 -3.88 13.55
C GLU A 357 -36.05 -3.42 13.69
N GLN A 358 -35.12 -4.31 14.05
CA GLN A 358 -33.70 -3.94 14.19
C GLN A 358 -33.08 -3.63 12.82
N LEU A 359 -33.38 -4.44 11.79
CA LEU A 359 -32.92 -4.20 10.44
C LEU A 359 -33.53 -2.93 9.85
N LEU A 360 -34.80 -2.64 10.14
CA LEU A 360 -35.43 -1.38 9.74
C LEU A 360 -34.77 -0.16 10.37
N LEU A 361 -34.45 -0.23 11.67
CA LEU A 361 -33.71 0.85 12.35
C LEU A 361 -32.32 1.07 11.74
N VAL A 362 -31.67 -0.01 11.29
CA VAL A 362 -30.36 0.04 10.63
C VAL A 362 -30.47 0.61 9.21
N MET A 363 -31.50 0.21 8.48
CA MET A 363 -31.79 0.67 7.11
C MET A 363 -32.16 2.16 7.06
N GLY A 364 -32.78 2.70 8.12
CA GLY A 364 -33.17 4.11 8.20
C GLY A 364 -32.00 5.09 8.32
N ILE A 365 -30.79 4.61 8.65
CA ILE A 365 -29.65 5.47 8.98
C ILE A 365 -29.27 6.46 7.87
N PRO A 366 -29.22 6.10 6.58
CA PRO A 366 -28.94 7.08 5.53
C PRO A 366 -29.97 8.22 5.46
N PHE A 367 -31.25 7.92 5.75
CA PHE A 367 -32.32 8.93 5.79
C PHE A 367 -32.20 9.81 7.04
N ASP A 368 -32.02 9.19 8.20
CA ASP A 368 -31.87 9.89 9.48
C ASP A 368 -30.60 10.75 9.51
N GLN A 369 -29.48 10.30 8.93
CA GLN A 369 -28.26 11.09 8.88
C GLN A 369 -28.51 12.45 8.22
N PHE A 370 -29.33 12.46 7.17
CA PHE A 370 -29.67 13.66 6.43
C PHE A 370 -30.58 14.63 7.23
N THR A 371 -31.22 14.17 8.31
CA THR A 371 -32.05 15.02 9.19
C THR A 371 -31.26 15.69 10.33
N HIS A 372 -30.00 15.32 10.56
CA HIS A 372 -29.18 15.87 11.64
C HIS A 372 -28.28 17.02 11.15
N ASP A 373 -28.08 18.05 11.98
CA ASP A 373 -27.28 19.28 11.73
C ASP A 373 -25.75 19.05 11.52
N GLY A 374 -25.34 17.84 11.12
CA GLY A 374 -23.96 17.54 10.76
C GLY A 374 -23.57 18.15 9.39
N LYS A 375 -22.27 18.37 9.18
CA LYS A 375 -21.74 18.77 7.87
C LYS A 375 -21.95 17.64 6.85
N MET A 376 -23.03 17.70 6.07
CA MET A 376 -23.31 16.76 4.99
C MET A 376 -22.45 17.09 3.77
N ARG A 377 -21.99 16.04 3.07
CA ARG A 377 -21.25 16.19 1.82
C ARG A 377 -22.08 15.72 0.63
N TRP A 378 -21.70 16.17 -0.56
CA TRP A 378 -22.30 15.74 -1.83
C TRP A 378 -22.28 14.21 -1.99
N HIS A 379 -21.20 13.54 -1.56
CA HIS A 379 -21.15 12.08 -1.52
C HIS A 379 -22.33 11.46 -0.75
N ASN A 380 -22.68 12.00 0.42
CA ASN A 380 -23.76 11.46 1.24
C ASN A 380 -25.12 11.60 0.53
N TYR A 381 -25.37 12.76 -0.07
CA TYR A 381 -26.61 13.01 -0.83
C TYR A 381 -26.70 12.15 -2.09
N LYS A 382 -25.61 12.03 -2.84
CA LYS A 382 -25.50 11.17 -4.03
C LYS A 382 -25.69 9.71 -3.68
N TYR A 383 -25.14 9.24 -2.56
CA TYR A 383 -25.40 7.90 -2.03
C TYR A 383 -26.88 7.72 -1.70
N LEU A 384 -27.50 8.66 -0.98
CA LEU A 384 -28.92 8.60 -0.60
C LEU A 384 -29.85 8.57 -1.83
N LYS A 385 -29.57 9.36 -2.87
CA LYS A 385 -30.30 9.30 -4.16
C LYS A 385 -30.23 7.91 -4.79
N LYS A 386 -29.05 7.29 -4.82
CA LYS A 386 -28.90 5.93 -5.35
C LYS A 386 -29.58 4.89 -4.48
N TYR A 387 -29.47 5.04 -3.16
CA TYR A 387 -30.08 4.17 -2.19
C TYR A 387 -31.60 4.13 -2.39
N GLU A 388 -32.25 5.29 -2.42
CA GLU A 388 -33.69 5.43 -2.67
C GLU A 388 -34.10 4.92 -4.06
N LYS A 389 -33.32 5.26 -5.10
CA LYS A 389 -33.58 4.78 -6.47
C LYS A 389 -33.66 3.25 -6.55
N VAL A 390 -32.74 2.53 -5.90
CA VAL A 390 -32.75 1.06 -5.90
C VAL A 390 -34.01 0.50 -5.25
N PHE A 391 -34.47 1.07 -4.14
CA PHE A 391 -35.72 0.62 -3.51
C PHE A 391 -36.95 0.91 -4.38
N ASN A 392 -36.96 2.05 -5.09
CA ASN A 392 -38.04 2.36 -6.04
C ASN A 392 -38.03 1.41 -7.26
N GLU A 393 -36.85 1.04 -7.78
CA GLU A 393 -36.70 0.17 -8.96
C GLU A 393 -36.93 -1.32 -8.65
N THR A 394 -36.59 -1.75 -7.43
CA THR A 394 -36.76 -3.15 -6.99
C THR A 394 -38.25 -3.56 -6.93
N GLY A 395 -39.16 -2.57 -6.83
CA GLY A 395 -40.62 -2.79 -6.85
C GLY A 395 -41.18 -3.42 -5.58
N GLU A 396 -42.46 -3.79 -5.59
CA GLU A 396 -43.13 -4.38 -4.41
C GLU A 396 -42.78 -5.85 -4.14
N GLU A 397 -42.00 -6.49 -5.03
CA GLU A 397 -41.72 -7.93 -5.02
C GLU A 397 -40.55 -8.32 -4.10
N LEU A 398 -39.54 -7.46 -3.97
CA LEU A 398 -38.34 -7.69 -3.16
C LEU A 398 -38.07 -6.46 -2.28
N PRO A 399 -37.57 -6.61 -1.05
CA PRO A 399 -37.18 -7.87 -0.40
C PRO A 399 -38.36 -8.62 0.22
N ARG A 400 -38.34 -9.95 0.16
CA ARG A 400 -39.39 -10.82 0.74
C ARG A 400 -39.13 -11.15 2.21
N ASP A 401 -37.87 -11.13 2.62
CA ASP A 401 -37.44 -11.45 3.98
C ASP A 401 -36.20 -10.63 4.39
N ASN A 402 -35.81 -10.78 5.66
CA ASN A 402 -34.65 -10.09 6.24
C ASN A 402 -33.34 -10.45 5.52
N TYR A 403 -33.23 -11.67 4.98
CA TYR A 403 -32.01 -12.15 4.36
C TYR A 403 -31.82 -11.54 2.98
N GLU A 404 -32.88 -11.41 2.19
CA GLU A 404 -32.87 -10.69 0.92
C GLU A 404 -32.60 -9.20 1.11
N LEU A 405 -33.23 -8.56 2.11
CA LEU A 405 -32.93 -7.16 2.44
C LEU A 405 -31.46 -6.99 2.84
N MET A 406 -30.90 -7.93 3.61
CA MET A 406 -29.47 -7.92 3.93
C MET A 406 -28.59 -7.98 2.67
N HIS A 407 -28.92 -8.83 1.68
CA HIS A 407 -28.16 -8.90 0.43
C HIS A 407 -28.31 -7.63 -0.41
N LEU A 408 -29.51 -7.04 -0.44
CA LEU A 408 -29.75 -5.76 -1.11
C LEU A 408 -28.90 -4.63 -0.51
N LEU A 409 -28.82 -4.56 0.82
CA LEU A 409 -27.99 -3.59 1.54
C LEU A 409 -26.48 -3.80 1.30
N ILE A 410 -26.03 -5.06 1.17
CA ILE A 410 -24.67 -5.37 0.72
C ILE A 410 -24.44 -4.87 -0.70
N GLY A 411 -25.36 -5.13 -1.62
CA GLY A 411 -25.29 -4.67 -3.02
C GLY A 411 -25.34 -3.15 -3.17
N LEU A 412 -25.90 -2.46 -2.18
CA LEU A 412 -25.90 -1.00 -2.04
C LEU A 412 -24.62 -0.44 -1.42
N GLY A 413 -23.65 -1.28 -1.04
CA GLY A 413 -22.41 -0.82 -0.39
C GLY A 413 -22.64 -0.20 0.98
N PHE A 414 -23.68 -0.61 1.72
CA PHE A 414 -24.05 -0.04 3.01
C PHE A 414 -23.13 -0.53 4.14
N ASN A 415 -21.92 0.03 4.23
CA ASN A 415 -20.86 -0.38 5.16
C ASN A 415 -20.94 0.25 6.56
N HIS A 416 -22.14 0.32 7.14
CA HIS A 416 -22.34 0.90 8.47
C HIS A 416 -22.13 -0.12 9.61
N VAL A 417 -21.56 0.31 10.76
CA VAL A 417 -21.17 -0.58 11.88
C VAL A 417 -22.37 -1.36 12.40
N ARG A 418 -23.53 -0.68 12.52
CA ARG A 418 -24.75 -1.33 13.02
C ARG A 418 -25.27 -2.40 12.05
N PHE A 419 -25.04 -2.24 10.75
CA PHE A 419 -25.40 -3.24 9.75
C PHE A 419 -24.47 -4.44 9.79
N GLU A 420 -23.16 -4.22 9.87
CA GLU A 420 -22.19 -5.30 10.09
C GLU A 420 -22.51 -6.12 11.35
N ASN A 421 -22.83 -5.44 12.45
CA ASN A 421 -23.25 -6.09 13.69
C ASN A 421 -24.55 -6.89 13.55
N TYR A 422 -25.50 -6.40 12.74
CA TYR A 422 -26.71 -7.14 12.43
C TYR A 422 -26.40 -8.42 11.64
N CYS A 423 -25.62 -8.32 10.56
CA CYS A 423 -25.22 -9.47 9.73
C CYS A 423 -24.48 -10.54 10.53
N THR A 424 -23.50 -10.12 11.36
CA THR A 424 -22.73 -11.05 12.19
C THR A 424 -23.58 -11.75 13.25
N LYS A 425 -24.60 -11.08 13.81
CA LYS A 425 -25.60 -11.73 14.68
C LYS A 425 -26.44 -12.75 13.92
N VAL A 426 -26.89 -12.44 12.70
CA VAL A 426 -27.64 -13.39 11.85
C VAL A 426 -26.79 -14.62 11.55
N PHE A 427 -25.52 -14.44 11.19
CA PHE A 427 -24.62 -15.57 10.97
C PHE A 427 -24.32 -16.36 12.25
N SER A 428 -24.17 -15.68 13.39
CA SER A 428 -23.97 -16.33 14.69
C SER A 428 -25.17 -17.18 15.08
N ALA A 429 -26.39 -16.64 14.97
CA ALA A 429 -27.62 -17.38 15.25
C ALA A 429 -27.79 -18.62 14.35
N LYS A 430 -27.35 -18.57 13.09
CA LYS A 430 -27.34 -19.74 12.19
C LYS A 430 -26.35 -20.83 12.62
N MET A 431 -25.34 -20.50 13.41
CA MET A 431 -24.37 -21.46 13.94
C MET A 431 -24.80 -22.06 15.28
N ASP A 432 -25.78 -21.46 15.96
CA ASP A 432 -26.22 -21.92 17.28
C ASP A 432 -26.71 -23.38 17.20
N GLY A 433 -26.11 -24.25 18.01
CA GLY A 433 -26.42 -25.67 18.05
C GLY A 433 -25.68 -26.55 17.02
N LEU A 434 -24.87 -25.97 16.12
CA LEU A 434 -24.09 -26.73 15.13
C LEU A 434 -22.73 -27.21 15.68
N GLY A 435 -22.25 -28.34 15.16
CA GLY A 435 -20.87 -28.79 15.41
C GLY A 435 -19.83 -27.91 14.71
N GLY A 436 -18.58 -27.89 15.19
CA GLY A 436 -17.53 -27.00 14.65
C GLY A 436 -17.24 -27.18 13.15
N ALA A 437 -17.33 -28.41 12.63
CA ALA A 437 -17.18 -28.70 11.21
C ALA A 437 -18.37 -28.20 10.36
N GLU A 438 -19.59 -28.36 10.87
CA GLU A 438 -20.83 -27.91 10.22
C GLU A 438 -20.91 -26.39 10.20
N ALA A 439 -20.63 -25.74 11.34
CA ALA A 439 -20.55 -24.28 11.44
C ALA A 439 -19.52 -23.69 10.46
N LYS A 440 -18.36 -24.34 10.31
CA LYS A 440 -17.33 -23.95 9.32
C LYS A 440 -17.82 -24.09 7.88
N SER A 441 -18.54 -25.15 7.55
CA SER A 441 -19.12 -25.35 6.21
C SER A 441 -20.19 -24.30 5.90
N LEU A 442 -21.06 -24.02 6.88
CA LEU A 442 -22.09 -22.99 6.78
C LEU A 442 -21.47 -21.60 6.56
N LEU A 443 -20.49 -21.21 7.38
CA LEU A 443 -19.81 -19.91 7.23
C LEU A 443 -19.10 -19.75 5.89
N LYS A 444 -18.49 -20.81 5.34
CA LYS A 444 -17.92 -20.77 3.99
C LYS A 444 -18.98 -20.52 2.92
N THR A 445 -20.15 -21.13 3.08
CA THR A 445 -21.29 -20.96 2.17
C THR A 445 -21.82 -19.53 2.25
N GLU A 446 -22.04 -19.01 3.44
CA GLU A 446 -22.49 -17.62 3.65
C GLU A 446 -21.46 -16.62 3.13
N ARG A 447 -20.16 -16.86 3.33
CA ARG A 447 -19.09 -16.05 2.72
C ARG A 447 -19.22 -16.00 1.21
N THR A 448 -19.38 -17.16 0.54
CA THR A 448 -19.56 -17.19 -0.92
C THR A 448 -20.78 -16.38 -1.36
N LYS A 449 -21.91 -16.49 -0.65
CA LYS A 449 -23.11 -15.71 -0.98
C LYS A 449 -22.89 -14.20 -0.87
N VAL A 450 -22.21 -13.74 0.19
CA VAL A 450 -21.86 -12.31 0.36
C VAL A 450 -21.03 -11.79 -0.83
N PHE A 451 -20.05 -12.57 -1.31
CA PHE A 451 -19.23 -12.20 -2.47
C PHE A 451 -19.95 -12.33 -3.82
N GLN A 452 -21.07 -13.05 -3.88
CA GLN A 452 -21.88 -13.23 -5.10
C GLN A 452 -23.02 -12.22 -5.22
N VAL A 453 -23.17 -11.31 -4.25
CA VAL A 453 -24.16 -10.24 -4.32
C VAL A 453 -23.87 -9.34 -5.52
N ASN A 454 -24.90 -9.12 -6.34
CA ASN A 454 -24.83 -8.16 -7.44
C ASN A 454 -24.79 -6.73 -6.87
N LEU A 455 -23.76 -5.96 -7.22
CA LEU A 455 -23.62 -4.58 -6.79
C LEU A 455 -24.56 -3.67 -7.60
N HIS A 456 -25.41 -2.92 -6.91
CA HIS A 456 -26.25 -1.87 -7.50
C HIS A 456 -25.48 -0.55 -7.67
N THR A 457 -24.41 -0.37 -6.89
CA THR A 457 -23.55 0.81 -6.97
C THR A 457 -22.12 0.47 -6.56
N LYS A 458 -21.14 1.20 -7.12
CA LYS A 458 -19.74 1.16 -6.68
C LYS A 458 -19.47 2.08 -5.47
N MET A 459 -20.46 2.87 -5.07
CA MET A 459 -20.34 3.78 -3.93
C MET A 459 -20.47 3.02 -2.62
N VAL A 460 -19.75 3.48 -1.61
CA VAL A 460 -19.92 3.06 -0.22
C VAL A 460 -20.63 4.15 0.57
N PHE A 461 -21.38 3.76 1.60
CA PHE A 461 -22.06 4.71 2.47
C PHE A 461 -21.06 5.58 3.25
N ASP A 462 -20.10 4.93 3.89
CA ASP A 462 -19.04 5.56 4.70
C ASP A 462 -17.69 5.43 3.96
N GLN A 463 -17.12 6.56 3.55
CA GLN A 463 -15.87 6.62 2.79
C GLN A 463 -14.64 6.25 3.62
N ASP A 464 -14.72 6.36 4.95
CA ASP A 464 -13.60 6.14 5.87
C ASP A 464 -13.53 4.67 6.34
N ARG A 465 -14.43 3.82 5.86
CA ARG A 465 -14.56 2.42 6.27
C ARG A 465 -14.47 1.48 5.09
N LYS A 466 -14.01 0.27 5.39
CA LYS A 466 -13.95 -0.83 4.43
C LYS A 466 -15.33 -1.16 3.89
N THR A 467 -15.37 -1.80 2.74
CA THR A 467 -16.63 -2.29 2.18
C THR A 467 -17.22 -3.37 3.10
N VAL A 468 -18.54 -3.51 3.07
CA VAL A 468 -19.26 -4.41 3.98
C VAL A 468 -18.91 -5.88 3.73
N ASP A 469 -18.71 -6.26 2.47
CA ASP A 469 -18.27 -7.61 2.08
C ASP A 469 -16.87 -7.93 2.63
N GLU A 470 -15.92 -7.01 2.56
CA GLU A 470 -14.60 -7.17 3.18
C GLU A 470 -14.68 -7.29 4.70
N ALA A 471 -15.49 -6.44 5.35
CA ALA A 471 -15.68 -6.47 6.80
C ALA A 471 -16.28 -7.80 7.27
N LEU A 472 -17.33 -8.27 6.58
CA LEU A 472 -17.97 -9.55 6.87
C LEU A 472 -17.03 -10.72 6.56
N ALA A 473 -16.29 -10.69 5.45
CA ALA A 473 -15.31 -11.72 5.12
C ALA A 473 -14.25 -11.87 6.21
N LYS A 474 -13.70 -10.74 6.69
CA LYS A 474 -12.72 -10.74 7.78
C LYS A 474 -13.29 -11.32 9.07
N TRP A 475 -14.53 -10.96 9.42
CA TRP A 475 -15.20 -11.53 10.58
C TRP A 475 -15.44 -13.04 10.42
N ILE A 476 -15.91 -13.48 9.25
CA ILE A 476 -16.14 -14.90 8.95
C ILE A 476 -14.82 -15.67 9.05
N ASP A 477 -13.74 -15.19 8.45
CA ASP A 477 -12.44 -15.86 8.45
C ASP A 477 -11.86 -15.94 9.88
N ALA A 478 -12.01 -14.88 10.68
CA ALA A 478 -11.64 -14.88 12.09
C ALA A 478 -12.46 -15.89 12.90
N THR A 479 -13.77 -15.98 12.63
CA THR A 479 -14.67 -16.91 13.31
C THR A 479 -14.37 -18.36 12.94
N ILE A 480 -14.10 -18.65 11.65
CA ILE A 480 -13.65 -19.97 11.18
C ILE A 480 -12.34 -20.36 11.87
N LYS A 481 -11.41 -19.42 12.08
CA LYS A 481 -10.17 -19.65 12.82
C LYS A 481 -10.45 -19.95 14.30
N GLY A 482 -11.35 -19.21 14.95
CA GLY A 482 -11.79 -19.48 16.32
C GLY A 482 -12.43 -20.86 16.49
N LEU A 483 -13.19 -21.32 15.49
CA LEU A 483 -13.76 -22.68 15.47
C LEU A 483 -12.69 -23.78 15.34
N THR A 484 -11.52 -23.47 14.77
CA THR A 484 -10.36 -24.39 14.74
C THR A 484 -9.55 -24.42 16.03
N GLU A 485 -9.80 -23.49 16.97
CA GLU A 485 -9.08 -23.33 18.25
C GLU A 485 -9.84 -23.87 19.47
N ARG A 486 -10.72 -24.86 19.29
CA ARG A 486 -10.80 -25.91 20.30
C ARG A 486 -9.77 -26.95 19.90
N PRO A 487 -8.54 -26.96 20.46
CA PRO A 487 -7.77 -28.17 20.42
C PRO A 487 -8.73 -29.24 20.96
N GLN A 488 -9.07 -30.22 20.11
CA GLN A 488 -9.65 -31.47 20.59
C GLN A 488 -8.92 -31.80 21.87
N ASP A 489 -9.65 -31.97 22.98
CA ASP A 489 -9.13 -32.33 24.28
C ASP A 489 -7.83 -33.10 24.10
N ILE A 490 -6.68 -32.43 24.23
CA ILE A 490 -5.43 -33.16 24.34
C ILE A 490 -5.58 -33.76 25.72
N GLN A 491 -6.14 -34.98 25.76
CA GLN A 491 -5.94 -35.88 26.87
C GLN A 491 -4.43 -35.95 27.04
N LEU A 492 -3.91 -35.12 27.94
CA LEU A 492 -2.57 -35.30 28.49
C LEU A 492 -2.59 -36.70 29.07
N ASN A 493 -1.93 -37.64 28.40
CA ASN A 493 -1.79 -38.98 28.94
C ASN A 493 -1.17 -38.84 30.35
N PRO A 494 -1.90 -39.15 31.43
CA PRO A 494 -1.38 -38.97 32.79
C PRO A 494 -0.21 -39.91 33.09
N LEU A 495 0.01 -40.92 32.24
CA LEU A 495 1.05 -41.94 32.33
C LEU A 495 2.20 -41.70 31.34
N LYS A 496 2.47 -40.45 30.96
CA LYS A 496 3.62 -40.13 30.10
C LYS A 496 4.94 -40.67 30.66
N LEU A 497 5.72 -41.29 29.78
CA LEU A 497 7.08 -41.74 30.06
C LEU A 497 8.04 -40.54 30.06
N LYS A 498 8.59 -40.23 31.24
CA LYS A 498 9.58 -39.16 31.40
C LYS A 498 10.98 -39.68 31.09
N THR A 499 11.57 -39.18 30.01
CA THR A 499 12.92 -39.56 29.59
C THR A 499 13.95 -38.50 29.95
N ARG A 500 15.21 -38.92 30.10
CA ARG A 500 16.36 -38.00 30.24
C ARG A 500 16.93 -37.55 28.89
N LEU A 501 16.34 -38.03 27.79
CA LEU A 501 16.74 -37.70 26.43
C LEU A 501 16.20 -36.32 26.05
N THR A 502 16.95 -35.58 25.24
CA THR A 502 16.39 -34.40 24.54
C THR A 502 15.38 -34.84 23.48
N ALA A 503 14.51 -33.94 23.01
CA ALA A 503 13.56 -34.26 21.95
C ALA A 503 14.21 -34.80 20.67
N MET A 504 15.43 -34.38 20.36
CA MET A 504 16.18 -34.88 19.21
C MET A 504 16.73 -36.29 19.43
N GLN A 505 17.27 -36.57 20.61
CA GLN A 505 17.74 -37.90 21.00
C GLN A 505 16.60 -38.91 21.08
N LEU A 506 15.46 -38.52 21.68
CA LEU A 506 14.27 -39.37 21.77
C LEU A 506 13.76 -39.73 20.38
N ALA A 507 13.59 -38.74 19.48
CA ALA A 507 13.11 -38.99 18.13
C ALA A 507 14.03 -39.95 17.34
N LEU A 508 15.35 -39.81 17.48
CA LEU A 508 16.32 -40.70 16.83
C LEU A 508 16.28 -42.12 17.41
N PHE A 509 16.23 -42.25 18.73
CA PHE A 509 16.19 -43.53 19.43
C PHE A 509 14.93 -44.32 19.06
N GLU A 510 13.76 -43.68 19.18
CA GLU A 510 12.47 -44.29 18.82
C GLU A 510 12.40 -44.68 17.34
N LYS A 511 12.94 -43.84 16.45
CA LYS A 511 13.03 -44.19 15.02
C LYS A 511 13.92 -45.42 14.79
N THR A 512 15.00 -45.56 15.54
CA THR A 512 15.92 -46.70 15.41
C THR A 512 15.24 -47.99 15.84
N LEU A 513 14.51 -47.95 16.97
CA LEU A 513 13.69 -49.07 17.44
C LEU A 513 12.61 -49.43 16.41
N TYR A 514 11.92 -48.43 15.85
CA TYR A 514 10.92 -48.62 14.79
C TYR A 514 11.53 -49.29 13.55
N ALA A 515 12.70 -48.84 13.10
CA ALA A 515 13.39 -49.41 11.95
C ALA A 515 13.85 -50.86 12.15
N HIS A 516 14.01 -51.31 13.40
CA HIS A 516 14.41 -52.67 13.76
C HIS A 516 13.25 -53.52 14.28
N GLY A 517 11.99 -53.09 14.09
CA GLY A 517 10.81 -53.91 14.35
C GLY A 517 10.39 -54.03 15.82
N PHE A 518 10.84 -53.14 16.69
CA PHE A 518 10.33 -53.07 18.08
C PHE A 518 8.88 -52.54 18.17
N TYR A 519 8.37 -52.02 17.06
CA TYR A 519 7.13 -51.27 16.93
C TYR A 519 6.41 -51.70 15.65
N ASP A 520 5.08 -51.70 15.68
CA ASP A 520 4.20 -52.23 14.61
C ASP A 520 3.32 -51.14 13.96
N GLU A 521 3.58 -49.86 14.23
CA GLU A 521 2.80 -48.77 13.68
C GLU A 521 2.91 -48.70 12.15
N PRO A 522 1.83 -48.35 11.44
CA PRO A 522 1.76 -48.49 9.99
C PRO A 522 2.65 -47.49 9.23
N ASN A 523 2.98 -46.34 9.84
CA ASN A 523 3.85 -45.33 9.25
C ASN A 523 4.41 -44.37 10.32
N LEU A 524 5.39 -43.57 9.92
CA LEU A 524 6.05 -42.60 10.81
C LEU A 524 5.16 -41.41 11.22
N ASP A 525 4.06 -41.14 10.52
CA ASP A 525 3.10 -40.11 10.94
C ASP A 525 2.37 -40.56 12.20
N VAL A 526 1.73 -41.74 12.16
CA VAL A 526 1.06 -42.36 13.31
C VAL A 526 2.03 -42.59 14.47
N PHE A 527 3.24 -43.05 14.16
CA PHE A 527 4.26 -43.27 15.18
C PHE A 527 4.71 -41.96 15.86
N SER A 528 4.83 -40.86 15.11
CA SER A 528 5.19 -39.56 15.68
C SER A 528 4.10 -38.98 16.60
N GLU A 529 2.83 -39.22 16.30
CA GLU A 529 1.70 -38.89 17.18
C GLU A 529 1.74 -39.71 18.47
N LYS A 530 2.00 -41.01 18.36
CA LYS A 530 2.16 -41.91 19.51
C LYS A 530 3.31 -41.45 20.42
N ILE A 531 4.45 -41.06 19.86
CA ILE A 531 5.57 -40.53 20.66
C ILE A 531 5.16 -39.23 21.36
N ALA A 532 4.53 -38.29 20.64
CA ALA A 532 4.15 -36.99 21.20
C ALA A 532 3.13 -37.11 22.35
N CYS A 533 2.22 -38.07 22.26
CA CYS A 533 1.22 -38.37 23.28
C CYS A 533 1.83 -39.08 24.51
N ASN A 534 2.81 -39.96 24.34
CA ASN A 534 3.25 -40.87 25.39
C ASN A 534 4.58 -40.49 26.07
N PHE A 535 5.36 -39.57 25.53
CA PHE A 535 6.67 -39.23 26.08
C PHE A 535 6.81 -37.76 26.50
N SER A 536 7.71 -37.55 27.45
CA SER A 536 8.30 -36.27 27.82
C SER A 536 9.83 -36.35 27.74
N THR A 537 10.50 -35.22 27.54
CA THR A 537 11.95 -35.13 27.32
C THR A 537 12.62 -34.26 28.38
N LYS A 538 13.96 -34.25 28.39
CA LYS A 538 14.78 -33.34 29.18
C LYS A 538 14.57 -31.89 28.70
N GLY A 539 13.55 -31.24 29.26
CA GLY A 539 13.20 -29.84 29.03
C GLY A 539 11.88 -29.59 28.29
N GLN A 540 11.14 -30.62 27.87
CA GLN A 540 9.81 -30.46 27.23
C GLN A 540 8.83 -31.55 27.71
N ASP A 541 7.74 -31.13 28.36
CA ASP A 541 6.66 -32.01 28.83
C ASP A 541 5.58 -32.27 27.75
N VAL A 542 5.42 -31.32 26.82
CA VAL A 542 4.51 -31.44 25.67
C VAL A 542 5.34 -31.43 24.40
N LEU A 543 5.19 -32.49 23.62
CA LEU A 543 5.85 -32.65 22.33
C LEU A 543 4.84 -32.44 21.21
N SER A 544 5.33 -31.95 20.07
CA SER A 544 4.54 -31.78 18.85
C SER A 544 4.90 -32.89 17.87
N ALA A 545 3.91 -33.65 17.37
CA ALA A 545 4.13 -34.76 16.43
C ALA A 545 4.89 -34.33 15.15
N PRO A 546 4.54 -33.21 14.47
CA PRO A 546 5.35 -32.67 13.37
C PRO A 546 6.81 -32.39 13.75
N SER A 547 7.03 -31.90 14.97
CA SER A 547 8.35 -31.57 15.51
C SER A 547 9.17 -32.81 15.86
N VAL A 548 8.52 -33.90 16.29
CA VAL A 548 9.16 -35.20 16.53
C VAL A 548 9.55 -35.83 15.19
N LYS A 549 8.62 -35.87 14.23
CA LYS A 549 8.84 -36.45 12.89
C LYS A 549 10.01 -35.79 12.17
N SER A 550 10.12 -34.46 12.21
CA SER A 550 11.24 -33.76 11.55
C SER A 550 12.60 -34.11 12.16
N LYS A 551 12.67 -34.29 13.49
CA LYS A 551 13.91 -34.63 14.20
C LYS A 551 14.39 -36.07 13.96
N MET A 552 13.52 -36.97 13.53
CA MET A 552 13.90 -38.34 13.13
C MET A 552 14.91 -38.37 11.97
N TYR A 553 15.06 -37.29 11.21
CA TYR A 553 15.95 -37.23 10.04
C TYR A 553 17.22 -36.40 10.27
N THR A 554 17.46 -35.94 11.49
CA THR A 554 18.63 -35.13 11.81
C THR A 554 19.93 -35.93 11.59
N LYS A 555 20.96 -35.25 11.11
CA LYS A 555 22.34 -35.76 10.98
C LYS A 555 23.28 -35.15 12.01
N ASP A 556 22.72 -34.55 13.06
CA ASP A 556 23.49 -33.88 14.10
C ASP A 556 24.24 -34.91 14.97
N ILE A 557 25.57 -34.92 14.82
CA ILE A 557 26.48 -35.81 15.55
C ILE A 557 26.36 -35.60 17.07
N SER A 558 26.02 -34.38 17.52
CA SER A 558 25.85 -34.07 18.94
C SER A 558 24.64 -34.78 19.57
N ALA A 559 23.64 -35.15 18.77
CA ALA A 559 22.48 -35.91 19.20
C ALA A 559 22.74 -37.43 19.23
N ILE A 560 23.56 -37.91 18.30
CA ILE A 560 23.82 -39.33 18.07
C ILE A 560 24.86 -39.87 19.06
N LYS A 561 25.98 -39.17 19.23
CA LYS A 561 27.12 -39.62 20.05
C LYS A 561 26.75 -39.99 21.50
N PRO A 562 25.82 -39.30 22.18
CA PRO A 562 25.42 -39.67 23.54
C PRO A 562 24.56 -40.94 23.65
N LEU A 563 23.92 -41.40 22.56
CA LEU A 563 23.05 -42.58 22.57
C LEU A 563 23.83 -43.89 22.52
N GLU A 564 24.95 -43.91 21.78
CA GLU A 564 25.78 -45.10 21.58
C GLU A 564 26.18 -45.84 22.87
N PRO A 565 26.76 -45.18 23.91
CA PRO A 565 27.11 -45.87 25.15
C PRO A 565 25.89 -46.39 25.92
N MET A 566 24.73 -45.74 25.80
CA MET A 566 23.49 -46.20 26.45
C MET A 566 22.98 -47.49 25.80
N VAL A 567 22.99 -47.55 24.47
CA VAL A 567 22.57 -48.74 23.72
C VAL A 567 23.55 -49.90 23.93
N ALA A 568 24.85 -49.62 23.97
CA ALA A 568 25.87 -50.63 24.24
C ALA A 568 25.67 -51.31 25.61
N ALA A 569 25.34 -50.52 26.66
CA ALA A 569 25.04 -51.06 27.98
C ALA A 569 23.79 -51.95 27.98
N VAL A 570 22.69 -51.52 27.32
CA VAL A 570 21.48 -52.35 27.18
C VAL A 570 21.77 -53.66 26.44
N LEU A 571 22.62 -53.62 25.40
CA LEU A 571 23.01 -54.81 24.67
C LEU A 571 23.85 -55.78 25.53
N GLU A 572 24.73 -55.26 26.37
CA GLU A 572 25.51 -56.05 27.32
C GLU A 572 24.61 -56.72 28.36
N ASP A 573 23.64 -55.99 28.92
CA ASP A 573 22.63 -56.54 29.83
C ASP A 573 21.83 -57.66 29.14
N LEU A 574 21.35 -57.45 27.92
CA LEU A 574 20.62 -58.46 27.16
C LEU A 574 21.46 -59.72 26.90
N ARG A 575 22.75 -59.55 26.60
CA ARG A 575 23.68 -60.67 26.41
C ARG A 575 23.93 -61.42 27.71
N SER A 576 23.90 -60.76 28.86
CA SER A 576 24.05 -61.42 30.15
C SER A 576 22.93 -62.41 30.47
N PHE A 577 21.71 -62.20 29.93
CA PHE A 577 20.60 -63.14 30.05
C PHE A 577 20.70 -64.35 29.11
N LEU A 578 21.65 -64.34 28.16
CA LEU A 578 21.89 -65.45 27.21
C LEU A 578 22.97 -66.42 27.70
N VAL A 579 23.60 -66.14 28.85
CA VAL A 579 24.61 -66.96 29.54
C VAL A 579 23.98 -67.47 30.84
#